data_AF-A0A929KBF9-F1
#
_entry.id   AF-A0A929KBF9-F1
#
_cell.length_a   1.000
_cell.length_b   1.000
_cell.length_c   1.000
_cell.angle_alpha   90.00
_cell.angle_beta   90.00
_cell.angle_gamma   90.00
#
_symmetry.space_group_name_H-M   'P 1'
#
loop_
_entity.id
_entity.type
_entity.pdbx_description
1 polymer ?
#
loop_
_entity_poly.entity_id
_entity_poly.type
_entity_poly.pdbx_seq_one_letter_code
_entity_poly.pdbx_strand_id
1 'polypeptide(L)'
;MAVGEVGLSLKDFYALTYNEYHYIAKAYMLKDEREWLRTRMLASLLINVQMPKDKHITPEQLFALPSDSLIKTKKPTPTREEFERAVAKYRKE
;
A
#
# COMPACT_ATOMS: atom_id res chain seq x y z
N MET A 1 1.39 0.87 -19.43
CA MET A 1 1.03 1.47 -18.13
C MET A 1 1.00 3.00 -18.20
N ALA A 2 2.12 3.67 -18.51
CA ALA A 2 2.19 5.15 -18.50
C ALA A 2 1.14 5.88 -19.37
N VAL A 3 1.09 5.61 -20.67
CA VAL A 3 0.21 6.35 -21.60
C VAL A 3 -1.22 5.79 -21.61
N GLY A 4 -1.38 4.48 -21.38
CA GLY A 4 -2.69 3.82 -21.31
C GLY A 4 -3.34 4.01 -19.94
N GLU A 5 -2.93 3.19 -18.96
CA GLU A 5 -3.52 3.15 -17.61
C GLU A 5 -3.42 4.48 -16.85
N VAL A 6 -2.22 5.07 -16.79
CA VAL A 6 -2.00 6.32 -16.04
C VAL A 6 -2.56 7.53 -16.81
N GLY A 7 -2.76 7.42 -18.12
CA GLY A 7 -3.31 8.48 -18.97
C GLY A 7 -2.35 9.64 -19.26
N LEU A 8 -1.04 9.40 -19.21
CA LEU A 8 -0.05 10.42 -19.60
C LEU A 8 -0.12 10.67 -21.11
N SER A 9 0.02 11.94 -21.53
CA SER A 9 0.21 12.23 -22.94
C SER A 9 1.55 11.68 -23.42
N LEU A 10 1.68 11.39 -24.72
CA LEU A 10 2.96 10.93 -25.29
C LEU A 10 4.07 11.95 -25.03
N LYS A 11 3.77 13.24 -25.13
CA LYS A 11 4.73 14.32 -24.88
C LYS A 11 5.25 14.28 -23.46
N ASP A 12 4.35 14.14 -22.47
CA ASP A 12 4.73 14.09 -21.07
C ASP A 12 5.52 12.83 -20.76
N PHE A 13 5.12 11.68 -21.33
CA PHE A 13 5.84 10.43 -21.14
C PHE A 13 7.31 10.52 -21.61
N TYR A 14 7.57 11.09 -22.79
CA TYR A 14 8.94 11.27 -23.29
C TYR A 14 9.73 12.35 -22.56
N ALA A 15 9.07 13.22 -21.79
CA ALA A 15 9.73 14.24 -20.97
C ALA A 15 10.15 13.73 -19.58
N LEU A 16 9.61 12.60 -19.12
CA LEU A 16 9.90 12.03 -17.80
C LEU A 16 11.22 11.28 -17.78
N THR A 17 11.95 11.42 -16.68
CA THR A 17 13.02 10.49 -16.32
C THR A 17 12.44 9.16 -15.85
N TYR A 18 13.26 8.10 -15.88
CA TYR A 18 12.84 6.79 -15.39
C TYR A 18 12.39 6.82 -13.92
N ASN A 19 13.07 7.59 -13.07
CA ASN A 19 12.73 7.69 -11.65
C ASN A 19 11.38 8.37 -11.43
N GLU A 20 11.11 9.47 -12.16
CA GLU A 20 9.82 10.15 -12.09
C GLU A 20 8.70 9.25 -12.57
N TYR A 21 8.90 8.57 -13.71
CA TYR A 21 7.95 7.57 -14.20
C TYR A 21 7.70 6.47 -13.16
N HIS A 22 8.76 5.94 -12.52
CA HIS A 22 8.64 4.91 -11.49
C HIS A 22 7.76 5.39 -10.32
N TYR A 23 7.99 6.62 -9.83
CA TYR A 23 7.18 7.16 -8.73
C TYR A 23 5.73 7.41 -9.14
N ILE A 24 5.48 7.89 -10.36
CA ILE A 24 4.12 8.10 -10.89
C ILE A 24 3.39 6.75 -11.00
N ALA A 25 4.01 5.74 -11.62
CA ALA A 25 3.43 4.42 -11.74
C ALA A 25 3.13 3.81 -10.37
N LYS A 26 4.05 3.95 -9.41
CA LYS A 26 3.85 3.49 -8.03
C LYS A 26 2.68 4.22 -7.35
N ALA A 27 2.58 5.54 -7.51
CA ALA A 27 1.49 6.31 -6.95
C ALA A 27 0.13 5.90 -7.53
N TYR A 28 0.07 5.61 -8.83
CA TYR A 28 -1.12 5.09 -9.50
C TYR A 28 -1.56 3.75 -8.92
N MET A 29 -0.64 2.78 -8.80
CA MET A 29 -0.94 1.47 -8.21
C MET A 29 -1.42 1.59 -6.75
N LEU A 30 -0.78 2.47 -5.95
CA LEU A 30 -1.19 2.71 -4.57
C LEU A 30 -2.57 3.38 -4.46
N LYS A 31 -2.94 4.21 -5.43
CA LYS A 31 -4.27 4.82 -5.47
C LYS A 31 -5.33 3.76 -5.71
N ASP A 32 -5.14 2.92 -6.73
CA ASP A 32 -6.06 1.82 -7.06
C ASP A 32 -6.22 0.86 -5.87
N GLU A 33 -5.10 0.48 -5.24
CA GLU A 33 -5.11 -0.36 -4.04
C GLU A 33 -5.94 0.25 -2.89
N ARG A 34 -5.82 1.56 -2.64
CA ARG A 34 -6.62 2.24 -1.61
C ARG A 34 -8.10 2.24 -1.94
N GLU A 35 -8.47 2.37 -3.22
CA GLU A 35 -9.86 2.32 -3.66
C GLU A 35 -10.44 0.91 -3.44
N TRP A 36 -9.68 -0.14 -3.74
CA TRP A 36 -10.06 -1.52 -3.44
C TRP A 36 -10.20 -1.78 -1.94
N LEU A 37 -9.26 -1.32 -1.12
CA LEU A 37 -9.34 -1.44 0.35
C LEU A 37 -10.58 -0.74 0.90
N ARG A 38 -10.87 0.49 0.42
CA ARG A 38 -12.07 1.23 0.79
C ARG A 38 -13.34 0.49 0.39
N THR A 39 -13.39 -0.02 -0.84
CA THR A 39 -14.54 -0.77 -1.36
C THR A 39 -14.79 -2.02 -0.55
N ARG A 40 -13.73 -2.78 -0.25
CA ARG A 40 -13.76 -3.99 0.59
C ARG A 40 -14.30 -3.70 1.99
N MET A 41 -13.83 -2.61 2.60
CA MET A 41 -14.30 -2.17 3.92
C MET A 41 -15.79 -1.82 3.89
N LEU A 42 -16.23 -0.99 2.95
CA LEU A 42 -17.63 -0.60 2.83
C LEU A 42 -18.54 -1.81 2.57
N ALA A 43 -18.12 -2.73 1.71
CA ALA A 43 -18.85 -3.97 1.43
C ALA A 43 -18.98 -4.84 2.68
N SER A 44 -17.90 -5.02 3.45
CA SER A 44 -17.95 -5.78 4.71
C SER A 44 -18.91 -5.15 5.73
N LEU A 45 -18.96 -3.82 5.83
CA LEU A 45 -19.89 -3.12 6.72
C LEU A 45 -21.34 -3.35 6.30
N LEU A 46 -21.64 -3.23 5.01
CA LEU A 46 -22.98 -3.46 4.47
C LEU A 46 -23.47 -4.90 4.71
N ILE A 47 -22.58 -5.88 4.52
CA ILE A 47 -22.88 -7.29 4.77
C ILE A 47 -23.09 -7.53 6.27
N ASN A 48 -22.20 -7.03 7.11
CA ASN A 48 -22.26 -7.22 8.56
C ASN A 48 -23.53 -6.66 9.20
N VAL A 49 -24.08 -5.56 8.67
CA VAL A 49 -25.36 -5.01 9.15
C VAL A 49 -26.52 -6.01 9.00
N GLN A 50 -26.46 -6.89 8.00
CA GLN A 50 -27.48 -7.90 7.74
C GLN A 50 -27.23 -9.21 8.50
N MET A 51 -26.06 -9.35 9.13
CA MET A 51 -25.68 -10.57 9.84
C MET A 51 -26.08 -10.53 11.32
N PRO A 52 -26.24 -11.69 11.97
CA PRO A 52 -26.41 -11.79 13.41
C PRO A 52 -25.24 -11.14 14.17
N LYS A 53 -25.49 -10.59 15.37
CA LYS A 53 -24.46 -9.90 16.19
C LYS A 53 -23.23 -10.75 16.49
N ASP A 54 -23.39 -12.06 16.55
CA ASP A 54 -22.34 -13.04 16.81
C ASP A 54 -21.53 -13.42 15.57
N LYS A 55 -21.97 -13.02 14.37
CA LYS A 55 -21.33 -13.38 13.10
C LYS A 55 -21.00 -12.12 12.29
N HIS A 56 -19.74 -11.71 12.37
CA HIS A 56 -19.19 -10.63 11.56
C HIS A 56 -18.03 -11.14 10.73
N ILE A 57 -17.94 -10.67 9.49
CA ILE A 57 -16.78 -10.91 8.61
C ILE A 57 -15.83 -9.72 8.68
N THR A 58 -14.53 -9.98 8.65
CA THR A 58 -13.52 -8.94 8.46
C THR A 58 -13.38 -8.63 6.96
N PRO A 59 -12.90 -7.43 6.58
CA PRO A 59 -12.71 -7.07 5.18
C PRO A 59 -11.85 -8.09 4.41
N GLU A 60 -10.79 -8.61 5.04
CA GLU A 60 -9.85 -9.57 4.45
C GLU A 60 -10.48 -10.94 4.17
N GLN A 61 -11.55 -11.29 4.90
CA GLN A 61 -12.30 -12.53 4.69
C GLN A 61 -13.24 -12.43 3.48
N LEU A 62 -13.58 -11.22 3.01
CA LEU A 62 -14.49 -11.04 1.89
C LEU A 62 -13.83 -11.42 0.55
N PHE A 63 -12.64 -10.90 0.30
CA PHE A 63 -11.76 -11.31 -0.80
C PHE A 63 -10.31 -10.87 -0.53
N ALA A 64 -9.37 -11.67 -1.02
CA ALA A 64 -7.94 -11.40 -0.89
C ALA A 64 -7.49 -10.38 -1.94
N LEU A 65 -6.72 -9.39 -1.48
CA LEU A 65 -6.00 -8.46 -2.34
C LEU A 65 -4.54 -8.89 -2.49
N PRO A 66 -3.89 -8.60 -3.64
CA PRO A 66 -2.48 -8.89 -3.81
C PRO A 66 -1.59 -8.28 -2.71
N SER A 67 -1.99 -7.13 -2.16
CA SER A 67 -1.25 -6.48 -1.10
C SER A 67 -1.36 -7.14 0.27
N ASP A 68 -2.36 -7.99 0.51
CA ASP A 68 -2.44 -8.76 1.75
C ASP A 68 -1.28 -9.77 1.85
N SER A 69 -0.80 -10.28 0.71
CA SER A 69 0.39 -11.15 0.64
C SER A 69 1.70 -10.39 0.87
N LEU A 70 1.68 -9.06 0.70
CA LEU A 70 2.84 -8.17 0.84
C LEU A 70 3.05 -7.70 2.29
N ILE A 71 2.27 -8.18 3.26
CA ILE A 71 2.53 -7.96 4.69
C ILE A 71 3.82 -8.69 5.05
N LYS A 72 4.92 -7.99 4.76
CA LYS A 72 6.27 -8.25 5.24
C LYS A 72 6.15 -8.44 6.74
N THR A 73 6.68 -9.57 7.21
CA THR A 73 7.12 -9.75 8.59
C THR A 73 7.50 -8.39 9.17
N LYS A 74 6.76 -7.93 10.19
CA LYS A 74 7.13 -6.70 10.91
C LYS A 74 8.61 -6.85 11.23
N LYS A 75 9.45 -6.00 10.65
CA LYS A 75 10.87 -6.00 11.02
C LYS A 75 10.89 -5.78 12.53
N PRO A 76 11.60 -6.64 13.29
CA PRO A 76 11.60 -6.52 14.73
C PRO A 76 12.00 -5.09 15.10
N THR A 77 11.23 -4.49 16.01
CA THR A 77 11.60 -3.18 16.56
C THR A 77 12.97 -3.35 17.20
N PRO A 78 13.98 -2.56 16.79
CA PRO A 78 15.32 -2.68 17.36
C PRO A 78 15.26 -2.40 18.86
N THR A 79 16.03 -3.16 19.61
CA THR A 79 16.27 -2.88 21.03
C THR A 79 16.94 -1.52 21.20
N ARG A 80 16.83 -0.94 22.40
CA ARG A 80 17.46 0.35 22.72
C ARG A 80 18.97 0.35 22.41
N GLU A 81 19.66 -0.74 22.72
CA GLU A 81 21.09 -0.90 22.46
C GLU A 81 21.44 -0.97 20.97
N GLU A 82 20.59 -1.61 20.15
CA GLU A 82 20.76 -1.64 18.69
C GLU A 82 20.54 -0.26 18.07
N PHE A 83 19.58 0.50 18.60
CA PHE A 83 19.34 1.87 18.19
C PHE A 83 20.53 2.78 18.54
N GLU A 84 21.03 2.73 19.77
CA GLU A 84 22.17 3.55 20.22
C GLU A 84 23.45 3.23 19.42
N ARG A 85 23.70 1.96 19.10
CA ARG A 85 24.80 1.55 18.22
C ARG A 85 24.66 2.08 16.79
N ALA A 86 23.44 2.06 16.24
CA ALA A 86 23.19 2.62 14.91
C ALA A 86 23.43 4.14 14.90
N VAL A 87 22.96 4.87 15.92
CA VAL A 87 23.18 6.32 16.06
C VAL A 87 24.66 6.64 16.12
N ALA A 88 25.44 5.91 16.93
CA ALA A 88 26.90 6.10 17.02
C ALA A 88 27.60 5.87 15.67
N LYS A 89 27.20 4.85 14.92
CA LYS A 89 27.80 4.50 13.62
C LYS A 89 27.56 5.55 12.53
N TYR A 90 26.39 6.20 12.53
CA TYR A 90 25.99 7.14 11.48
C TYR A 90 26.07 8.62 11.91
N ARG A 91 26.58 8.90 13.11
CA ARG A 91 26.87 10.26 13.53
C ARG A 91 28.01 10.79 12.66
N LYS A 92 27.70 11.70 11.74
CA LYS A 92 28.72 12.50 11.05
C LYS A 92 29.25 13.53 12.03
N GLU A 93 30.58 13.64 12.10
CA GLU A 93 31.28 14.76 12.74
C GLU A 93 31.01 16.08 12.00
#